data_AF-A0A842LUK6-F1
#
_entry.id   AF-A0A842LUK6-F1
#
_cell.length_a   1.000
_cell.length_b   1.000
_cell.length_c   1.000
_cell.angle_alpha   90.00
_cell.angle_beta   90.00
_cell.angle_gamma   90.00
#
_symmetry.space_group_name_H-M   'P 1'
#
loop_
_entity.id
_entity.type
_entity.pdbx_description
1 polymer ?
#
loop_
_entity_poly.entity_id
_entity_poly.type
_entity_poly.pdbx_seq_one_letter_code
_entity_poly.pdbx_strand_id
1 'polypeptide(L)' 'QKLHRDFVRKFRHARVWGSSVKFDGQKVGLEHVLNDEDVLRIIIKK' A
#
# COMPACT_ATOMS: atom_id res chain seq x y z
N GLN A 1 -5.47 -17.37 -6.15
CA GLN A 1 -4.19 -16.72 -6.52
C GLN A 1 -4.09 -15.39 -5.79
N LYS A 2 -3.45 -15.37 -4.61
CA LYS A 2 -3.16 -14.13 -3.87
C LYS A 2 -1.93 -13.51 -4.54
N LEU A 3 -2.05 -12.28 -5.00
CA LEU A 3 -1.02 -11.37 -5.55
C LEU A 3 0.39 -11.97 -5.64
N HIS A 4 0.89 -12.13 -6.88
CA HIS A 4 2.15 -12.78 -7.25
C HIS A 4 3.29 -12.51 -6.24
N ARG A 5 4.01 -13.54 -5.78
CA ARG A 5 5.09 -13.42 -4.75
C ARG A 5 6.14 -12.35 -5.03
N ASP A 6 6.33 -11.98 -6.28
CA ASP A 6 7.25 -10.93 -6.70
C ASP A 6 6.80 -9.51 -6.30
N PHE A 7 5.52 -9.33 -5.95
CA PHE A 7 5.00 -8.04 -5.48
C PHE A 7 5.68 -7.60 -4.18
N VAL A 8 5.82 -8.52 -3.22
CA VAL A 8 6.48 -8.23 -1.94
C VAL A 8 7.95 -7.91 -2.17
N ARG A 9 8.62 -8.67 -3.05
CA ARG A 9 10.03 -8.46 -3.38
C ARG A 9 10.28 -7.13 -4.08
N LYS A 10 9.38 -6.70 -4.96
CA LYS A 10 9.50 -5.45 -5.71
C LYS A 10 8.83 -4.27 -5.02
N PHE A 11 8.17 -4.46 -3.88
CA PHE A 11 7.48 -3.40 -3.16
C PHE A 11 8.47 -2.32 -2.71
N ARG A 12 8.25 -1.07 -3.14
CA ARG A 12 9.02 0.08 -2.67
C ARG A 12 8.31 0.80 -1.52
N HIS A 13 7.03 1.08 -1.72
CA HIS A 13 6.11 1.72 -0.79
C HIS A 13 4.71 1.75 -1.41
N ALA A 14 3.70 2.06 -0.61
CA ALA A 14 2.37 2.41 -1.09
C ALA A 14 2.00 3.83 -0.70
N ARG A 15 1.00 4.40 -1.36
CA ARG A 15 0.28 5.60 -0.93
C ARG A 15 -1.16 5.23 -0.65
N VAL A 16 -1.72 5.71 0.45
CA VAL A 16 -3.09 5.38 0.87
C VAL A 16 -3.91 6.67 0.99
N TRP A 17 -5.19 6.57 0.64
CA TRP A 17 -6.22 7.58 0.82
C TRP A 17 -7.39 6.91 1.54
N GLY A 18 -7.84 7.50 2.63
CA GLY A 18 -8.90 6.92 3.46
C GLY A 18 -8.63 7.01 4.96
N SER A 19 -9.42 6.27 5.73
CA SER A 19 -9.51 6.42 7.18
C SER A 19 -8.32 5.82 7.94
N SER A 20 -7.52 4.96 7.32
CA SER A 20 -6.35 4.35 7.98
C SER A 20 -5.12 5.27 8.06
N VAL A 21 -5.13 6.41 7.36
CA VAL A 21 -4.01 7.36 7.35
C VAL A 21 -4.46 8.72 7.88
N LYS A 22 -3.52 9.47 8.46
CA LYS A 22 -3.83 10.82 8.96
C LYS A 22 -3.94 11.84 7.84
N PHE A 23 -3.24 11.60 6.74
CA PHE A 23 -3.21 12.49 5.58
C PHE A 23 -3.38 11.68 4.29
N ASP A 24 -4.20 12.20 3.40
CA ASP A 24 -4.43 11.61 2.09
C ASP A 24 -3.15 11.54 1.25
N GLY A 25 -2.90 10.37 0.67
CA GLY A 25 -1.68 10.10 -0.09
C GLY A 25 -0.45 9.91 0.79
N GLN A 26 -0.62 9.61 2.08
CA GLN A 26 0.48 9.26 2.99
C GLN A 26 1.22 8.03 2.49
N LYS A 27 2.55 8.07 2.57
CA LYS A 27 3.42 6.96 2.20
C LYS A 27 3.43 5.92 3.30
N VAL A 28 3.12 4.68 2.95
CA VAL A 28 3.03 3.56 3.90
C VAL A 28 3.90 2.36 3.47
N GLY A 29 4.28 1.55 4.46
CA GLY A 29 5.01 0.30 4.30
C GLY A 29 4.08 -0.93 4.21
N LEU A 30 4.67 -2.13 4.21
CA LEU A 30 3.92 -3.39 4.21
C LEU A 30 3.20 -3.68 5.53
N GLU A 31 3.70 -3.12 6.63
CA GLU A 31 3.12 -3.27 7.98
C GLU A 31 1.85 -2.40 8.19
N HIS A 32 1.47 -1.60 7.20
CA HIS A 32 0.32 -0.71 7.33
C HIS A 32 -0.99 -1.49 7.24
N VAL A 33 -1.81 -1.38 8.29
CA VAL A 33 -3.14 -1.97 8.34
C VAL A 33 -4.12 -1.05 7.63
N LEU A 34 -4.80 -1.58 6.62
CA LEU A 34 -5.83 -0.86 5.87
C LEU A 34 -7.18 -0.98 6.59
N ASN A 35 -7.99 0.05 6.46
CA ASN A 35 -9.38 0.06 6.85
C ASN A 35 -10.27 -0.18 5.63
N ASP A 36 -11.55 -0.45 5.89
CA ASP A 36 -12.54 -0.59 4.83
C ASP A 36 -12.65 0.70 4.01
N GLU A 37 -12.94 0.55 2.72
CA GLU A 37 -13.00 1.62 1.71
C GLU A 37 -11.70 2.40 1.43
N ASP A 38 -10.56 2.01 2.01
CA ASP A 38 -9.28 2.65 1.72
C ASP A 38 -8.83 2.40 0.27
N VAL A 39 -8.39 3.47 -0.38
CA VAL A 39 -7.78 3.41 -1.71
C VAL A 39 -6.27 3.41 -1.56
N LEU A 40 -5.61 2.40 -2.13
CA LEU A 40 -4.16 2.30 -2.10
C LEU A 40 -3.55 2.31 -3.51
N ARG A 41 -2.37 2.91 -3.63
CA ARG A 41 -1.51 2.85 -4.83
C ARG A 41 -0.18 2.24 -4.46
N ILE A 42 0.17 1.11 -5.07
CA ILE A 42 1.45 0.43 -4.84
C ILE A 42 2.49 0.95 -5.83
N ILE A 43 3.67 1.28 -5.31
CA ILE A 43 4.83 1.65 -6.10
C ILE A 43 5.85 0.52 -6.01
N ILE A 44 6.16 -0.09 -7.15
CA ILE A 44 7.16 -1.15 -7.28
C ILE A 44 8.48 -0.61 -7.84
N LYS A 45 9.60 -1.20 -7.41
CA LYS A 45 10.90 -1.02 -8.09
C LYS A 45 10.92 -1.85 -9.38
N LYS A 46 11.58 -1.31 -10.41
CA LYS A 46 11.83 -2.02 -11.67
C LYS A 46 12.68 -3.27 -11.41
#